data_AF-A0A1V3WPW3-F1
#
_entry.id   AF-A0A1V3WPW3-F1
#
_cell.length_a   1.000
_cell.length_b   1.000
_cell.length_c   1.000
_cell.angle_alpha   90.00
_cell.angle_beta   90.00
_cell.angle_gamma   90.00
#
_symmetry.space_group_name_H-M   'P 1'
#
loop_
_entity.id
_entity.type
_entity.pdbx_description
1 polymer ?
#
loop_
_entity_poly.entity_id
_entity_poly.type
_entity_poly.pdbx_seq_one_letter_code
_entity_poly.pdbx_strand_id
1 'polypeptide(L)' 'MTMTLTTEPSAPSVTTGPIAGSSKAYRTLDGVPGARVPFRRVHLSTGDHFDLYDTSGPTPTPTPSSI' A
#
# COMPACT_ATOMS: atom_id res chain seq x y z
N MET A 1 -34.24 33.82 9.14
CA MET A 1 -32.96 33.54 8.46
C MET A 1 -32.58 32.10 8.78
N THR A 2 -32.84 31.17 7.87
CA THR A 2 -32.44 29.75 8.02
C THR A 2 -31.07 29.57 7.37
N MET A 3 -30.08 29.12 8.14
CA MET A 3 -28.76 28.72 7.61
C MET A 3 -28.78 27.23 7.31
N THR A 4 -28.68 26.88 6.03
CA THR A 4 -28.46 25.52 5.56
C THR A 4 -26.96 25.21 5.67
N LEU A 5 -26.56 24.37 6.64
CA LEU A 5 -25.20 23.80 6.64
C LEU A 5 -25.17 22.62 5.66
N THR A 6 -24.62 22.84 4.47
CA THR A 6 -24.23 21.74 3.57
C THR A 6 -22.92 21.15 4.10
N THR A 7 -23.00 20.03 4.81
CA THR A 7 -21.81 19.25 5.19
C THR A 7 -21.48 18.35 3.99
N GLU A 8 -20.51 18.77 3.19
CA GLU A 8 -19.95 17.91 2.14
C GLU A 8 -19.33 16.66 2.80
N PRO A 9 -19.61 15.45 2.31
CA PRO A 9 -19.00 14.25 2.86
C PRO A 9 -17.48 14.33 2.65
N SER A 10 -16.73 14.40 3.74
CA SER A 10 -15.27 14.28 3.68
C SER A 10 -14.93 12.97 2.99
N ALA A 11 -14.14 13.05 1.90
CA ALA A 11 -13.64 11.87 1.24
C ALA A 11 -12.99 10.94 2.28
N PRO A 12 -13.20 9.60 2.20
CA PRO A 12 -12.61 8.68 3.14
C PRO A 12 -11.09 8.82 3.09
N SER A 13 -10.46 8.97 4.26
CA SER A 13 -9.01 8.99 4.37
C SER A 13 -8.49 7.59 4.05
N VAL A 14 -7.90 7.43 2.86
CA VAL A 14 -7.28 6.17 2.45
C VAL A 14 -5.90 6.08 3.08
N THR A 15 -5.64 4.99 3.79
CA THR A 15 -4.28 4.72 4.27
C THR A 15 -3.42 4.33 3.07
N THR A 16 -2.46 5.17 2.75
CA THR A 16 -1.50 4.95 1.67
C THR A 16 -0.08 4.91 2.25
N GLY A 17 0.84 4.26 1.54
CA GLY A 17 2.25 4.14 1.94
C GLY A 17 2.62 2.76 2.52
N PRO A 18 3.91 2.58 2.90
CA PRO A 18 4.41 1.32 3.43
C PRO A 18 3.74 0.95 4.74
N ILE A 19 3.32 -0.31 4.85
CA ILE A 19 2.80 -0.86 6.11
C ILE A 19 4.00 -1.02 7.06
N ALA A 20 3.91 -0.39 8.24
CA ALA A 20 5.01 -0.29 9.19
C ALA A 20 5.68 -1.65 9.47
N GLY A 21 7.02 -1.65 9.54
CA GLY A 21 7.82 -2.86 9.75
C GLY A 21 7.85 -3.82 8.57
N SER A 22 7.29 -3.45 7.42
CA SER A 22 7.28 -4.29 6.23
C SER A 22 7.62 -3.54 4.94
N SER A 23 7.95 -4.29 3.91
CA SER A 23 8.16 -3.78 2.55
C SER A 23 7.44 -4.66 1.55
N LYS A 24 6.97 -4.07 0.44
CA LYS A 24 6.34 -4.82 -0.64
C LYS A 24 7.40 -5.52 -1.48
N ALA A 25 7.16 -6.79 -1.83
CA ALA A 25 8.04 -7.61 -2.63
C ALA A 25 7.24 -8.46 -3.65
N TYR A 26 7.93 -9.00 -4.65
CA TYR A 26 7.32 -9.71 -5.77
C TYR A 26 8.13 -10.96 -6.16
N ARG A 27 7.45 -12.09 -6.40
CA ARG A 27 8.05 -13.33 -6.91
C ARG A 27 7.65 -13.43 -8.36
N THR A 28 8.62 -13.80 -9.18
CA THR A 28 8.37 -14.24 -10.55
C THR A 28 7.82 -15.66 -10.51
N LEU A 29 6.91 -15.98 -11.43
CA LEU A 29 6.40 -17.34 -11.60
C LEU A 29 7.14 -18.01 -12.76
N ASP A 30 7.68 -19.19 -12.49
CA ASP A 30 8.29 -20.01 -13.53
C ASP A 30 7.22 -20.43 -14.54
N GLY A 31 7.57 -20.35 -15.84
CA GLY A 31 6.65 -20.68 -16.93
C GLY A 31 5.60 -19.62 -17.27
N VAL A 32 5.53 -18.49 -16.54
CA VAL A 32 4.61 -17.38 -16.87
C VAL A 32 5.39 -16.05 -16.99
N PRO A 33 5.92 -15.73 -18.19
CA PRO A 33 6.70 -14.52 -18.41
C PRO A 33 5.94 -13.26 -18.00
N GLY A 34 6.58 -12.42 -17.20
CA GLY A 34 6.02 -11.14 -16.75
C GLY A 34 5.06 -11.22 -15.56
N ALA A 35 4.65 -12.42 -15.13
CA ALA A 35 3.81 -12.56 -13.94
C ALA A 35 4.60 -12.25 -12.66
N ARG A 36 3.97 -11.48 -11.77
CA ARG A 36 4.51 -11.09 -10.47
C ARG A 36 3.46 -11.27 -9.38
N VAL A 37 3.73 -12.18 -8.44
CA VAL A 37 2.86 -12.39 -7.28
C VAL A 37 3.30 -11.46 -6.15
N PRO A 38 2.40 -10.63 -5.59
CA PRO A 38 2.74 -9.71 -4.51
C PRO A 38 2.78 -10.40 -3.14
N PHE A 39 3.71 -9.95 -2.29
CA PHE A 39 3.76 -10.27 -0.88
C PHE A 39 4.40 -9.11 -0.12
N ARG A 40 4.24 -9.12 1.20
CA ARG A 40 4.88 -8.20 2.11
C ARG A 40 5.93 -8.95 2.91
N ARG A 41 7.11 -8.36 2.98
CA ARG A 41 8.23 -8.85 3.77
C ARG A 41 8.24 -8.13 5.10
N VAL A 42 7.87 -8.83 6.17
CA VAL A 42 7.94 -8.32 7.54
C VAL A 42 9.36 -8.49 8.04
N HIS A 43 9.98 -7.39 8.46
CA HIS A 43 11.34 -7.39 8.99
C HIS A 43 11.32 -7.73 10.47
N LEU A 44 12.05 -8.77 10.87
CA LEU A 44 12.19 -9.19 12.26
C LEU A 44 13.40 -8.50 12.88
N SER A 45 13.37 -8.26 14.20
CA SER A 45 14.49 -7.65 14.92
C SER A 45 15.76 -8.51 14.94
N THR A 46 15.67 -9.78 14.56
CA THR A 46 16.80 -10.69 14.38
C THR A 46 17.59 -10.41 13.09
N GLY A 47 17.04 -9.62 12.17
CA GLY A 47 17.57 -9.43 10.82
C GLY A 47 16.95 -10.36 9.76
N ASP A 48 16.17 -11.35 10.20
CA ASP A 48 15.40 -12.22 9.30
C ASP A 48 14.12 -11.55 8.79
N HIS A 49 13.37 -12.28 7.97
CA HIS A 49 12.08 -11.84 7.49
C HIS A 49 11.06 -12.97 7.37
N PHE A 50 9.79 -12.57 7.40
CA PHE A 50 8.66 -13.44 7.10
C PHE A 50 7.83 -12.85 5.94
N ASP A 51 7.62 -13.65 4.89
CA ASP A 51 6.84 -13.23 3.72
C ASP A 51 5.36 -13.61 3.91
N LEU A 52 4.48 -12.62 3.84
CA LEU A 52 3.02 -12.77 3.90
C LEU A 52 2.37 -12.40 2.57
N TYR A 53 1.27 -13.06 2.21
CA TYR A 53 0.48 -12.68 1.03
C TYR A 53 -0.02 -11.23 1.16
N ASP A 54 0.11 -10.43 0.10
CA ASP A 54 -0.19 -9.00 0.14
C ASP A 54 -1.36 -8.61 -0.76
N THR A 55 -2.50 -8.32 -0.14
CA THR A 55 -3.75 -7.89 -0.79
C THR A 55 -3.90 -6.38 -0.88
N SER A 56 -2.90 -5.58 -0.47
CA SER A 56 -3.03 -4.11 -0.43
C SER A 56 -3.11 -3.44 -1.81
N GLY A 57 -2.86 -4.19 -2.89
CA GLY A 57 -2.80 -3.64 -4.24
C GLY A 57 -1.57 -2.73 -4.44
N PRO A 58 -1.43 -2.11 -5.62
CA PRO A 58 -0.36 -1.17 -5.91
C PRO A 58 -0.37 -0.01 -4.91
N THR A 59 0.76 0.25 -4.26
CA THR A 59 0.92 1.48 -3.48
C THR A 59 1.05 2.65 -4.46
N PRO A 60 0.33 3.77 -4.24
CA PRO A 60 0.51 4.95 -5.07
C PRO A 60 1.99 5.35 -5.08
N THR A 61 2.56 5.54 -6.26
CA THR A 61 3.83 6.27 -6.38
C THR A 61 3.59 7.65 -5.78
N PRO A 62 4.42 8.14 -4.83
CA PRO A 62 4.24 9.48 -4.30
C PRO A 62 4.24 10.46 -5.48
N THR A 63 3.14 11.18 -5.67
CA THR A 63 3.11 12.31 -6.60
C THR A 63 4.17 13.30 -6.10
N PRO A 64 5.13 13.73 -6.94
CA PRO A 64 6.06 14.77 -6.52
C PRO A 64 5.23 15.97 -6.08
N SER A 65 5.43 16.44 -4.84
CA SER A 65 4.77 17.64 -4.35
C SER A 65 5.14 18.79 -5.30
N SER A 66 4.14 19.41 -5.94
CA SER A 66 4.36 20.69 -6.62
C SER A 66 4.86 21.68 -5.58
N ILE A 67 6.07 22.20 -5.82
CA ILE A 67 6.59 23.41 -5.18
C ILE A 67 5.92 24.65 -5.78
#